data_AF-A0AAW9PPQ6-F1
#
_entry.id   AF-A0AAW9PPQ6-F1
#
_cell.length_a   1.000
_cell.length_b   1.000
_cell.length_c   1.000
_cell.angle_alpha   90.00
_cell.angle_beta   90.00
_cell.angle_gamma   90.00
#
_symmetry.space_group_name_H-M   'P 1'
#
loop_
_entity.id
_entity.type
_entity.pdbx_description
1 polymer ?
#
loop_
_entity_poly.entity_id
_entity_poly.type
_entity_poly.pdbx_seq_one_letter_code
_entity_poly.pdbx_strand_id
1 'polypeptide(L)'
;SHLIFLYILYLFHAYLLIEFAETNELGRVNKVDPLGITYLRIRGMWGIENPLNVYDYVDLGYDAKNEFQIIAIMKASKYQSFPVEIRREIENLSGEENFEIMDRQIRSPDNPAKLINAKIISYKR
;
A
#
# COMPACT_ATOMS: atom_id res chain seq x y z
N SER A 1 -50.06 -26.04 -12.60
CA SER A 1 -48.71 -25.57 -13.01
C SER A 1 -48.39 -24.13 -12.62
N HIS A 2 -49.36 -23.26 -12.28
CA HIS A 2 -49.07 -21.90 -11.77
C HIS A 2 -48.75 -21.80 -10.25
N LEU A 3 -49.14 -22.78 -9.42
CA LEU A 3 -48.81 -22.76 -7.99
C LEU A 3 -47.32 -23.06 -7.68
N ILE A 4 -46.67 -23.89 -8.51
CA ILE A 4 -45.23 -24.21 -8.35
C ILE A 4 -44.36 -23.00 -8.71
N PHE A 5 -44.79 -22.21 -9.69
CA PHE A 5 -44.08 -20.98 -10.07
C PHE A 5 -44.18 -19.89 -8.97
N LEU A 6 -45.31 -19.79 -8.28
CA LEU A 6 -45.45 -18.87 -7.14
C LEU A 6 -44.58 -19.30 -5.94
N TYR A 7 -44.46 -20.60 -5.67
CA TYR A 7 -43.66 -21.10 -4.55
C TYR A 7 -42.15 -20.94 -4.78
N ILE A 8 -41.70 -21.09 -6.03
CA ILE A 8 -40.30 -20.86 -6.42
C ILE A 8 -39.97 -19.35 -6.39
N LEU A 9 -40.91 -18.48 -6.79
CA LEU A 9 -40.71 -17.03 -6.72
C LEU A 9 -40.69 -16.51 -5.26
N TYR A 10 -41.48 -17.09 -4.36
CA TYR A 10 -41.46 -16.75 -2.93
C TYR A 10 -40.19 -17.24 -2.22
N LEU A 11 -39.65 -18.40 -2.64
CA LEU A 11 -38.35 -18.90 -2.13
C LEU A 11 -37.16 -18.06 -2.63
N PHE A 12 -37.23 -17.51 -3.84
CA PHE A 12 -36.18 -16.62 -4.36
C PHE A 12 -36.21 -15.22 -3.72
N HIS A 13 -37.38 -14.74 -3.31
CA HIS A 13 -37.51 -13.44 -2.62
C HIS A 13 -36.98 -13.46 -1.17
N ALA A 14 -36.80 -14.63 -0.56
CA ALA A 14 -36.32 -14.75 0.81
C ALA A 14 -34.78 -14.68 0.97
N TYR A 15 -34.01 -14.66 -0.13
CA TYR A 15 -32.56 -14.84 -0.07
C TYR A 15 -31.70 -13.59 -0.31
N LEU A 16 -32.29 -12.39 -0.42
CA LEU A 16 -31.51 -11.19 -0.71
C LEU A 16 -32.05 -9.94 -0.03
N LEU A 17 -32.04 -9.96 1.31
CA LEU A 17 -32.14 -8.73 2.10
C LEU A 17 -31.02 -8.73 3.14
N ILE A 18 -29.80 -8.59 2.63
CA ILE A 18 -28.65 -8.19 3.44
C ILE A 18 -28.78 -6.68 3.64
N GLU A 19 -29.24 -6.27 4.82
CA GLU A 19 -29.20 -4.86 5.21
C GLU A 19 -27.76 -4.51 5.60
N PHE A 20 -27.08 -3.75 4.75
CA PHE A 20 -25.78 -3.17 5.05
C PHE A 20 -25.97 -2.06 6.10
N ALA A 21 -25.38 -2.25 7.28
CA ALA A 21 -25.32 -1.20 8.29
C ALA A 21 -24.10 -0.29 8.02
N GLU A 22 -24.30 1.03 8.02
CA GLU A 22 -23.19 1.99 8.00
C GLU A 22 -22.33 1.83 9.25
N THR A 23 -21.11 1.34 9.11
CA THR A 23 -20.10 1.36 10.18
C THR A 23 -18.72 1.62 9.59
N ASN A 24 -17.77 2.11 10.41
CA ASN A 24 -16.37 2.40 10.02
C ASN A 24 -15.51 1.14 9.70
N GLU A 25 -16.15 0.03 9.34
CA GLU A 25 -15.51 -1.19 8.85
C GLU A 25 -15.96 -1.45 7.40
N LEU A 26 -15.22 -2.25 6.60
CA LEU A 26 -15.53 -2.52 5.19
C LEU A 26 -16.95 -3.10 5.00
N GLY A 27 -17.51 -3.72 6.03
CA GLY A 27 -18.93 -4.04 6.13
C GLY A 27 -19.26 -4.78 7.43
N ARG A 28 -20.41 -4.47 8.03
CA ARG A 28 -21.00 -5.25 9.12
C ARG A 28 -22.28 -5.89 8.62
N VAL A 29 -22.32 -7.21 8.62
CA VAL A 29 -23.51 -7.98 8.22
C VAL A 29 -24.16 -8.53 9.48
N ASN A 30 -25.36 -8.07 9.79
CA ASN A 30 -26.15 -8.60 10.91
C ASN A 30 -27.05 -9.75 10.41
N LYS A 31 -27.52 -10.61 11.34
CA LYS A 31 -28.49 -11.69 11.09
C LYS A 31 -28.01 -12.72 10.06
N VAL A 32 -26.79 -13.22 10.26
CA VAL A 32 -26.16 -14.22 9.37
C VAL A 32 -26.69 -15.64 9.61
N ASP A 33 -27.47 -15.82 10.68
CA ASP A 33 -28.13 -17.07 11.04
C ASP A 33 -29.66 -16.98 10.94
N PRO A 34 -30.37 -18.10 10.76
CA PRO A 34 -31.83 -18.13 10.68
C PRO A 34 -32.56 -17.61 11.94
N LEU A 35 -31.89 -17.59 13.09
CA LEU A 35 -32.45 -17.06 14.34
C LEU A 35 -32.16 -15.56 14.52
N GLY A 36 -31.33 -14.96 13.66
CA GLY A 36 -31.05 -13.52 13.61
C GLY A 36 -30.22 -12.97 14.77
N ILE A 37 -29.51 -13.82 15.52
CA ILE A 37 -28.77 -13.41 16.73
C ILE A 37 -27.26 -13.22 16.51
N THR A 38 -26.74 -13.59 15.34
CA THR A 38 -25.32 -13.49 15.00
C THR A 38 -25.03 -12.32 14.07
N TYR A 39 -23.81 -11.80 14.15
CA TYR A 39 -23.30 -10.78 13.24
C TYR A 39 -21.92 -11.20 12.72
N LEU A 40 -21.69 -10.97 11.43
CA LEU A 40 -20.39 -11.12 10.77
C LEU A 40 -19.73 -9.75 10.68
N ARG A 41 -18.47 -9.73 11.06
CA ARG A 41 -17.61 -8.54 11.07
C ARG A 41 -16.57 -8.66 9.97
N ILE A 42 -16.52 -7.71 9.04
CA ILE A 42 -15.51 -7.68 7.98
C ILE A 42 -14.59 -6.48 8.20
N ARG A 43 -13.34 -6.77 8.57
CA ARG A 43 -12.27 -5.79 8.72
C ARG A 43 -11.30 -5.90 7.56
N GLY A 44 -10.82 -4.76 7.07
CA GLY A 44 -9.67 -4.73 6.17
C GLY A 44 -8.40 -5.04 6.97
N MET A 45 -7.65 -6.05 6.54
CA MET A 45 -6.30 -6.27 7.01
C MET A 45 -5.34 -5.60 6.03
N TRP A 46 -4.57 -4.64 6.52
CA TRP A 46 -3.54 -4.00 5.71
C TRP A 46 -2.25 -4.81 5.85
N GLY A 47 -1.88 -5.52 4.77
CA GLY A 47 -0.53 -6.01 4.60
C GLY A 47 0.34 -4.91 4.00
N ILE A 48 1.55 -4.73 4.52
CA ILE A 48 2.56 -3.90 3.89
C ILE A 48 3.56 -4.85 3.24
N GLU A 49 3.68 -4.78 1.92
CA GLU A 49 4.71 -5.52 1.20
C GLU A 49 6.10 -4.99 1.53
N ASN A 50 7.11 -5.85 1.42
CA ASN A 50 8.50 -5.45 1.60
C ASN A 50 8.81 -4.26 0.66
N PRO A 51 9.38 -3.14 1.16
CA PRO A 51 9.78 -2.01 0.32
C PRO A 51 10.61 -2.40 -0.90
N LEU A 52 11.45 -3.44 -0.82
CA LEU A 52 12.22 -3.94 -1.97
C LEU A 52 11.32 -4.46 -3.10
N ASN A 53 10.19 -5.06 -2.77
CA ASN A 53 9.20 -5.51 -3.75
C ASN A 53 8.36 -4.32 -4.23
N VAL A 54 7.95 -3.43 -3.32
CA VAL A 54 7.11 -2.27 -3.65
C VAL A 54 7.80 -1.35 -4.66
N TYR A 55 9.11 -1.22 -4.57
CA TYR A 55 9.92 -0.37 -5.45
C TYR A 55 10.74 -1.16 -6.47
N ASP A 56 10.37 -2.39 -6.80
CA ASP A 56 11.10 -3.23 -7.77
C ASP A 56 11.28 -2.57 -9.16
N TYR A 57 10.33 -1.72 -9.54
CA TYR A 57 10.33 -0.94 -10.77
C TYR A 57 11.34 0.21 -10.78
N VAL A 58 11.96 0.51 -9.63
CA VAL A 58 13.00 1.49 -9.47
C VAL A 58 14.26 0.78 -9.03
N ASP A 59 15.34 0.97 -9.78
CA ASP A 59 16.63 0.47 -9.32
C ASP A 59 17.05 1.19 -8.03
N LEU A 60 16.83 0.51 -6.90
CA LEU A 60 17.18 0.96 -5.56
C LEU A 60 18.67 0.78 -5.26
N GLY A 61 19.43 0.13 -6.14
CA GLY A 61 20.81 -0.24 -5.90
C GLY A 61 20.99 -1.31 -4.83
N TYR A 62 19.94 -2.06 -4.48
CA TYR A 62 20.04 -3.17 -3.52
C TYR A 62 20.94 -4.30 -4.06
N ASP A 63 21.83 -4.82 -3.22
CA ASP A 63 22.68 -5.96 -3.57
C ASP A 63 22.70 -7.00 -2.43
N ALA A 64 22.16 -8.19 -2.70
CA ALA A 64 22.05 -9.26 -1.72
C ALA A 64 23.42 -9.81 -1.24
N LYS A 65 24.54 -9.44 -1.88
CA LYS A 65 25.89 -9.89 -1.51
C LYS A 65 26.52 -9.09 -0.38
N ASN A 66 26.07 -7.86 -0.12
CA ASN A 66 26.66 -7.05 0.94
C ASN A 66 26.10 -7.43 2.30
N GLU A 67 26.95 -7.42 3.32
CA GLU A 67 26.56 -7.77 4.69
C GLU A 67 25.65 -6.70 5.30
N PHE A 68 25.84 -5.45 4.89
CA PHE A 68 25.05 -4.34 5.38
C PHE A 68 24.71 -3.33 4.29
N GLN A 69 23.44 -2.97 4.20
CA GLN A 69 22.97 -1.93 3.29
C GLN A 69 21.91 -1.05 3.94
N ILE A 70 22.00 0.25 3.65
CA ILE A 70 20.95 1.22 3.96
C ILE A 70 20.51 1.84 2.64
N ILE A 71 19.20 1.85 2.40
CA ILE A 71 18.60 2.55 1.27
C ILE A 71 17.54 3.49 1.82
N ALA A 72 17.68 4.77 1.51
CA ALA A 72 16.75 5.82 1.87
C ALA A 72 16.11 6.40 0.61
N ILE A 73 14.79 6.41 0.56
CA ILE A 73 14.01 6.98 -0.55
C ILE A 73 13.25 8.19 -0.01
N MET A 74 13.37 9.34 -0.66
CA MET A 74 12.63 10.53 -0.28
C MET A 74 12.23 11.39 -1.46
N LYS A 75 11.13 12.13 -1.33
CA LYS A 75 10.73 13.12 -2.33
C LYS A 75 11.83 14.16 -2.53
N ALA A 76 12.10 14.54 -3.77
CA ALA A 76 13.08 15.58 -4.08
C ALA A 76 12.71 16.92 -3.40
N SER A 77 11.42 17.24 -3.31
CA SER A 77 10.93 18.42 -2.58
C SER A 77 11.22 18.35 -1.08
N LYS A 78 11.13 17.14 -0.49
CA LYS A 78 11.48 16.93 0.93
C LYS A 78 12.98 17.06 1.13
N TYR A 79 13.80 16.50 0.23
CA TYR A 79 15.24 16.67 0.27
C TYR A 79 15.64 18.16 0.21
N GLN A 80 15.06 18.92 -0.72
CA GLN A 80 15.30 20.36 -0.87
C GLN A 80 14.85 21.19 0.34
N SER A 81 13.92 20.68 1.15
CA SER A 81 13.48 21.36 2.38
C SER A 81 14.52 21.33 3.50
N PHE A 82 15.57 20.49 3.39
CA PHE A 82 16.65 20.46 4.37
C PHE A 82 17.64 21.62 4.18
N PRO A 83 18.29 22.07 5.27
CA PRO A 83 19.35 23.07 5.23
C PRO A 83 20.42 22.77 4.19
N VAL A 84 20.96 23.82 3.58
CA VAL A 84 21.93 23.71 2.48
C VAL A 84 23.22 23.03 2.97
N GLU A 85 23.60 23.28 4.22
CA GLU A 85 24.79 22.74 4.87
C GLU A 85 24.74 21.21 4.90
N ILE A 86 23.62 20.65 5.38
CA ILE A 86 23.40 19.20 5.45
C ILE A 86 23.37 18.58 4.05
N ARG A 87 22.72 19.24 3.08
CA ARG A 87 22.69 18.74 1.71
C ARG A 87 24.09 18.68 1.10
N ARG A 88 24.91 19.71 1.33
CA ARG A 88 26.29 19.75 0.85
C ARG A 88 27.16 18.67 1.50
N GLU A 89 26.99 18.42 2.80
CA GLU A 89 27.68 17.31 3.48
C GLU A 89 27.33 15.96 2.84
N ILE A 90 26.05 15.70 2.60
CA ILE A 90 25.57 14.49 1.94
C ILE A 90 26.11 14.39 0.50
N GLU A 91 26.09 15.47 -0.26
CA GLU A 91 26.62 15.52 -1.63
C GLU A 91 28.14 15.29 -1.65
N ASN A 92 28.89 15.76 -0.66
CA ASN A 92 30.33 15.51 -0.56
C ASN A 92 30.67 14.03 -0.33
N LEU A 93 29.77 13.26 0.30
CA LEU A 93 29.94 11.82 0.50
C LEU A 93 29.75 11.00 -0.79
N SER A 94 29.18 11.59 -1.84
CA SER A 94 28.94 10.90 -3.13
C SER A 94 30.20 10.49 -3.89
N GLY A 95 31.39 10.82 -3.36
CA GLY A 95 32.68 10.35 -3.89
C GLY A 95 33.21 9.07 -3.23
N GLU A 96 32.56 8.54 -2.19
CA GLU A 96 32.97 7.28 -1.56
C GLU A 96 32.42 6.08 -2.33
N GLU A 97 33.24 5.03 -2.52
CA GLU A 97 32.82 3.80 -3.24
C GLU A 97 31.60 3.12 -2.61
N ASN A 98 31.38 3.34 -1.31
CA ASN A 98 30.34 2.72 -0.52
C ASN A 98 29.05 3.55 -0.44
N PHE A 99 29.01 4.74 -1.05
CA PHE A 99 27.90 5.67 -0.92
C PHE A 99 27.45 6.22 -2.27
N GLU A 100 26.16 6.11 -2.55
CA GLU A 100 25.60 6.50 -3.84
C GLU A 100 24.33 7.32 -3.64
N ILE A 101 24.20 8.40 -4.43
CA ILE A 101 23.01 9.23 -4.51
C ILE A 101 22.48 9.17 -5.93
N MET A 102 21.24 8.74 -6.09
CA MET A 102 20.55 8.70 -7.37
C MET A 102 19.32 9.59 -7.35
N ASP A 103 19.10 10.31 -8.44
CA ASP A 103 17.81 10.93 -8.72
C ASP A 103 16.98 9.99 -9.60
N ARG A 104 15.75 9.68 -9.15
CA ARG A 104 14.83 8.74 -9.78
C ARG A 104 13.40 9.26 -9.72
N GLN A 105 12.52 8.66 -10.52
CA GLN A 105 11.09 8.93 -10.47
C GLN A 105 10.36 7.75 -9.85
N ILE A 106 9.61 7.99 -8.77
CA ILE A 106 8.78 6.98 -8.10
C ILE A 106 7.31 7.25 -8.39
N ARG A 107 6.46 6.22 -8.33
CA ARG A 107 5.01 6.41 -8.42
C ARG A 107 4.51 7.17 -7.19
N SER A 108 3.58 8.11 -7.40
CA SER A 108 2.98 8.84 -6.28
C SER A 108 2.08 7.90 -5.46
N PRO A 109 2.23 7.87 -4.13
CA PRO A 109 1.34 7.10 -3.25
C PRO A 109 -0.13 7.50 -3.39
N ASP A 110 -0.39 8.77 -3.69
CA ASP A 110 -1.74 9.33 -3.83
C ASP A 110 -2.33 9.06 -5.21
N ASN A 111 -1.49 8.89 -6.23
CA ASN A 111 -1.92 8.58 -7.60
C ASN A 111 -0.80 7.84 -8.36
N PRO A 112 -0.90 6.49 -8.50
CA PRO A 112 0.14 5.68 -9.13
C PRO A 112 0.45 6.03 -10.59
N ALA A 113 -0.46 6.70 -11.31
CA ALA A 113 -0.23 7.15 -12.68
C ALA A 113 0.70 8.37 -12.76
N LYS A 114 0.93 9.07 -11.64
CA LYS A 114 1.83 10.22 -11.56
C LYS A 114 3.19 9.77 -11.06
N LEU A 115 4.23 10.17 -11.80
CA LEU A 115 5.61 10.02 -11.38
C LEU A 115 6.05 11.28 -10.61
N ILE A 116 6.71 11.08 -9.47
CA ILE A 116 7.26 12.14 -8.63
C ILE A 116 8.77 11.99 -8.54
N ASN A 117 9.48 13.13 -8.59
CA ASN A 117 10.93 13.13 -8.44
C ASN A 117 11.29 12.76 -6.99
N ALA A 118 12.18 11.78 -6.87
CA ALA A 118 12.70 11.29 -5.61
C ALA A 118 14.22 11.22 -5.67
N LYS A 119 14.84 11.41 -4.51
CA LYS A 119 16.25 11.17 -4.30
C LYS A 119 16.38 9.87 -3.51
N ILE A 120 17.20 8.97 -4.02
CA ILE A 120 17.54 7.69 -3.42
C ILE A 120 18.98 7.80 -2.96
N ILE A 121 19.23 7.44 -1.71
CA ILE A 121 20.55 7.46 -1.09
C ILE A 121 20.81 6.05 -0.60
N SER A 122 21.90 5.44 -1.04
CA SER A 122 22.29 4.09 -0.63
C SER A 122 23.70 4.06 -0.05
N TYR A 123 23.87 3.30 1.03
CA TYR A 123 25.15 2.99 1.65
C TYR A 123 25.33 1.46 1.70
N LYS A 124 26.51 0.98 1.35
CA LYS A 124 26.85 -0.45 1.26
C LYS A 124 28.15 -0.73 2.03
N ARG A 125 28.21 -1.83 2.77
CA ARG A 125 29.40 -2.30 3.49
C ARG A 125 29.50 -3.82 3.44
#